data_AF-A0A7S1PEP9-F1
#
_entry.id   AF-A0A7S1PEP9-F1
#
_cell.length_a   1.000
_cell.length_b   1.000
_cell.length_c   1.000
_cell.angle_alpha   90.00
_cell.angle_beta   90.00
_cell.angle_gamma   90.00
#
_symmetry.space_group_name_H-M   'P 1'
#
loop_
_entity.id
_entity.type
_entity.pdbx_description
1 polymer ?
#
loop_
_entity_poly.entity_id
_entity_poly.type
_entity_poly.pdbx_seq_one_letter_code
_entity_poly.pdbx_strand_id
1 'polypeptide(L)'
;MAPVFLLMEKRLLQHMASFLGWYTHFDPNSQDNDTPQEFSLCGDRRAPSPAEQPTAASTTDESAPNLLPPPADTSSKLSEASTDASQSPRLDAQNHPPSTRCSAGTGERERCGHVGDVSREVVPSVLVDRLRRSDRKLSAPFETFDGLLNPGGAISNVMALNVARHHIVPEVKVKGVYGTPPLVIFTSEQGHESIEKATALLGLGVENVVHVPVLPSTNAMDPQALAHAVQQAADAGKRPFFVNCTAATTVAGAFDPFEAIRDVCDEWGMWMHVDGAVGASFLLPQEEYYKKLCRGMDRADSVSWNLHKLLGVPLQCSALLTRHPGLLSRTHSTVACPNLFSHIDTPLCDLDSCCSTFQYGRRADAFKAWCLWKKLGDQGMANRIRLVYTHTMELAELIRTFPKKFSCPGRGVNLPTEVEVEESVPTGMPSDINQDAFHLVWEPVSCNCCFWWVPYDLRKPFAQHGWQHPLLHEHLIHVAPAMKRQMLTEGSIMVDYHTLAGRPFFWRLPLVNPDICRDDIFNVLRIINRIGTSCFPPGSYAVSVSEADLSIEGGPMWQTTINDGDSSSCSRSSARRVASFPGPEMAHAEEIRESTAALPSICTF
;
A
#
# COMPACT_ATOMS: atom_id res chain seq x y z
N MET A 1 -26.27 6.90 12.14
CA MET A 1 -25.48 7.97 11.47
C MET A 1 -25.44 7.88 9.94
N ALA A 2 -25.61 6.69 9.31
CA ALA A 2 -25.38 6.43 7.87
C ALA A 2 -25.58 7.59 6.86
N PRO A 3 -26.70 8.34 6.77
CA PRO A 3 -26.86 9.36 5.72
C PRO A 3 -25.85 10.52 5.77
N VAL A 4 -25.16 10.72 6.90
CA VAL A 4 -24.04 11.67 7.00
C VAL A 4 -22.77 11.08 6.41
N PHE A 5 -22.51 9.80 6.65
CA PHE A 5 -21.33 9.08 6.16
C PHE A 5 -21.41 8.82 4.66
N LEU A 6 -22.55 8.35 4.15
CA LEU A 6 -22.83 8.25 2.71
C LEU A 6 -22.66 9.60 1.98
N LEU A 7 -23.07 10.71 2.63
CA LEU A 7 -22.90 12.06 2.09
C LEU A 7 -21.43 12.55 2.13
N MET A 8 -20.68 12.22 3.19
CA MET A 8 -19.24 12.47 3.27
C MET A 8 -18.48 11.65 2.23
N GLU A 9 -18.86 10.39 2.00
CA GLU A 9 -18.28 9.56 0.96
C GLU A 9 -18.57 10.12 -0.43
N LYS A 10 -19.82 10.52 -0.71
CA LYS A 10 -20.20 11.11 -1.99
C LYS A 10 -19.41 12.39 -2.30
N ARG A 11 -19.23 13.27 -1.31
CA ARG A 11 -18.35 14.47 -1.44
C ARG A 11 -16.87 14.08 -1.61
N LEU A 12 -16.38 13.07 -0.88
CA LEU A 12 -14.99 12.60 -0.99
C LEU A 12 -14.69 12.01 -2.38
N LEU A 13 -15.59 11.18 -2.91
CA LEU A 13 -15.49 10.60 -4.25
C LEU A 13 -15.58 11.67 -5.35
N GLN A 14 -16.44 12.69 -5.20
CA GLN A 14 -16.48 13.87 -6.08
C GLN A 14 -15.14 14.63 -6.09
N HIS A 15 -14.53 14.83 -4.92
CA HIS A 15 -13.22 15.47 -4.79
C HIS A 15 -12.13 14.64 -5.48
N MET A 16 -12.07 13.33 -5.20
CA MET A 16 -11.12 12.41 -5.84
C MET A 16 -11.31 12.32 -7.37
N ALA A 17 -12.56 12.31 -7.85
CA ALA A 17 -12.89 12.33 -9.29
C ALA A 17 -12.49 13.64 -10.00
N SER A 18 -12.45 14.77 -9.29
CA SER A 18 -11.97 16.04 -9.86
C SER A 18 -10.46 16.02 -10.17
N PHE A 19 -9.65 15.29 -9.39
CA PHE A 19 -8.23 15.08 -9.69
C PHE A 19 -7.99 14.15 -10.90
N LEU A 20 -8.98 13.35 -11.29
CA LEU A 20 -9.01 12.57 -12.54
C LEU A 20 -9.63 13.33 -13.72
N GLY A 21 -10.08 14.59 -13.52
CA GLY A 21 -10.81 15.37 -14.52
C GLY A 21 -12.26 14.91 -14.77
N TRP A 22 -12.72 13.85 -14.10
CA TRP A 22 -14.05 13.25 -14.30
C TRP A 22 -15.20 14.05 -13.66
N TYR A 23 -14.89 15.04 -12.81
CA TYR A 23 -15.88 15.87 -12.15
C TYR A 23 -15.41 17.33 -12.02
N THR A 24 -16.08 18.25 -12.72
CA THR A 24 -15.67 19.67 -12.85
C THR A 24 -16.49 20.64 -11.98
N HIS A 25 -17.49 20.14 -11.25
CA HIS A 25 -18.35 20.95 -10.38
C HIS A 25 -17.92 20.92 -8.90
N PHE A 26 -16.70 20.47 -8.61
CA PHE A 26 -16.15 20.53 -7.26
C PHE A 26 -15.57 21.91 -6.97
N ASP A 27 -16.14 22.62 -5.99
CA ASP A 27 -15.56 23.83 -5.44
C ASP A 27 -14.88 23.52 -4.09
N PRO A 28 -13.52 23.39 -4.04
CA PRO A 28 -12.80 23.16 -2.80
C PRO A 28 -12.87 24.35 -1.83
N ASN A 29 -13.17 25.54 -2.36
CA ASN A 29 -13.34 26.78 -1.61
C ASN A 29 -14.81 27.08 -1.30
N SER A 30 -15.74 26.14 -1.55
CA SER A 30 -17.16 26.30 -1.24
C SER A 30 -17.31 26.57 0.26
N GLN A 31 -17.60 27.83 0.58
CA GLN A 31 -17.68 28.28 1.96
C GLN A 31 -18.99 27.80 2.60
N ASP A 32 -18.95 26.56 3.11
CA ASP A 32 -19.46 26.27 4.45
C ASP A 32 -18.79 27.31 5.40
N ASN A 33 -19.34 28.53 5.44
CA ASN A 33 -18.64 29.75 5.92
C ASN A 33 -18.50 29.83 7.45
N ASP A 34 -18.89 28.76 8.13
CA ASP A 34 -18.54 28.50 9.51
C ASP A 34 -17.08 28.01 9.55
N THR A 35 -16.14 28.92 9.83
CA THR A 35 -14.89 28.51 10.49
C THR A 35 -15.25 27.62 11.67
N PRO A 36 -14.50 26.54 11.95
CA PRO A 36 -14.70 25.76 13.15
C PRO A 36 -14.26 26.59 14.36
N GLN A 37 -15.15 27.46 14.84
CA GLN A 37 -15.16 27.89 16.24
C GLN A 37 -14.98 26.63 17.09
N GLU A 38 -14.08 26.72 18.05
CA GLU A 38 -13.31 25.60 18.56
C GLU A 38 -14.18 24.35 18.80
N PHE A 39 -13.81 23.23 18.18
CA PHE A 39 -14.30 21.92 18.58
C PHE A 39 -13.72 21.57 19.96
N SER A 40 -14.20 22.26 20.99
CA SER A 40 -13.93 21.97 22.40
C SER A 40 -14.63 20.66 22.76
N LEU A 41 -13.93 19.58 22.42
CA LEU A 41 -14.32 18.20 22.69
C LEU A 41 -13.74 17.70 24.03
N CYS A 42 -13.17 18.61 24.82
CA CYS A 42 -12.81 18.46 26.23
C CYS A 42 -13.84 19.24 27.07
N GLY A 43 -14.73 18.52 27.76
CA GLY A 43 -15.49 19.12 28.85
C GLY A 43 -14.58 19.26 30.08
N ASP A 44 -14.08 20.47 30.34
CA ASP A 44 -13.16 20.75 31.44
C ASP A 44 -13.79 20.53 32.82
N ARG A 45 -13.65 19.31 33.35
CA ARG A 45 -13.99 18.97 34.73
C ARG A 45 -12.85 19.32 35.69
N ARG A 46 -12.52 20.61 35.87
CA ARG A 46 -11.49 21.03 36.85
C ARG A 46 -11.54 22.49 37.37
N ALA A 47 -12.65 22.91 37.98
CA ALA A 47 -12.65 23.85 39.12
C ALA A 47 -14.04 23.91 39.79
N PRO A 48 -14.15 24.02 41.14
CA PRO A 48 -15.42 24.26 41.83
C PRO A 48 -15.73 25.75 42.00
N SER A 49 -17.02 26.12 41.99
CA SER A 49 -17.50 27.38 42.58
C SER A 49 -17.65 27.25 44.11
N PRO A 50 -17.53 28.33 44.89
CA PRO A 50 -17.45 28.25 46.34
C PRO A 50 -18.80 28.09 47.05
N ALA A 51 -18.80 27.19 48.04
CA ALA A 51 -19.59 27.19 49.28
C ALA A 51 -20.95 27.92 49.34
N GLU A 52 -22.03 27.13 49.30
CA GLU A 52 -23.20 27.34 50.18
C GLU A 52 -23.36 26.13 51.12
N GLN A 53 -23.99 26.33 52.28
CA GLN A 53 -23.93 25.40 53.41
C GLN A 53 -25.07 24.36 53.41
N PRO A 54 -24.83 23.13 53.92
CA PRO A 54 -25.88 22.12 54.05
C PRO A 54 -26.77 22.37 55.28
N THR A 55 -28.09 22.36 55.08
CA THR A 55 -29.10 22.14 56.14
C THR A 55 -29.61 20.70 56.09
N ALA A 56 -30.13 20.18 57.20
CA ALA A 56 -30.12 18.73 57.48
C ALA A 56 -31.49 18.08 57.78
N ALA A 57 -31.47 16.73 57.73
CA ALA A 57 -32.32 15.76 58.44
C ALA A 57 -33.77 15.47 57.96
N SER A 58 -33.96 14.24 57.44
CA SER A 58 -34.98 13.20 57.79
C SER A 58 -35.06 12.17 56.63
N THR A 59 -35.01 10.83 56.76
CA THR A 59 -35.68 9.82 57.61
C THR A 59 -37.21 9.77 57.40
N THR A 60 -37.86 8.67 57.01
CA THR A 60 -37.48 7.23 56.83
C THR A 60 -37.73 6.78 55.35
N ASP A 61 -38.09 5.57 54.89
CA ASP A 61 -38.53 4.27 55.46
C ASP A 61 -38.34 3.08 54.47
N GLU A 62 -38.75 1.86 54.84
CA GLU A 62 -38.53 0.60 54.10
C GLU A 62 -39.71 0.12 53.20
N SER A 63 -39.45 -0.74 52.19
CA SER A 63 -39.95 -2.15 52.13
C SER A 63 -39.92 -2.85 50.74
N ALA A 64 -38.80 -3.53 50.41
CA ALA A 64 -38.67 -4.88 49.78
C ALA A 64 -39.43 -5.29 48.46
N PRO A 65 -39.16 -6.47 47.82
CA PRO A 65 -38.08 -7.45 48.03
C PRO A 65 -37.23 -7.82 46.78
N ASN A 66 -36.05 -8.38 47.07
CA ASN A 66 -35.04 -9.06 46.25
C ASN A 66 -35.44 -9.74 44.91
N LEU A 67 -34.59 -9.55 43.90
CA LEU A 67 -34.11 -10.60 42.97
C LEU A 67 -32.58 -10.54 42.84
N LEU A 68 -31.96 -11.62 42.37
CA LEU A 68 -30.51 -11.89 42.49
C LEU A 68 -29.61 -10.98 41.64
N PRO A 69 -28.40 -10.60 42.13
CA PRO A 69 -27.43 -9.82 41.36
C PRO A 69 -26.58 -10.71 40.40
N PRO A 70 -26.15 -10.18 39.24
CA PRO A 70 -25.08 -10.77 38.43
C PRO A 70 -23.69 -10.60 39.11
N PRO A 71 -22.66 -11.36 38.68
CA PRO A 71 -21.33 -11.31 39.29
C PRO A 71 -20.61 -9.96 39.09
N ALA A 72 -19.65 -9.69 39.97
CA ALA A 72 -19.08 -8.37 40.19
C ALA A 72 -18.24 -7.82 39.01
N ASP A 73 -18.37 -6.50 38.84
CA ASP A 73 -17.63 -5.67 37.91
C ASP A 73 -16.12 -5.58 38.28
N THR A 74 -15.23 -5.75 37.29
CA THR A 74 -13.76 -5.67 37.46
C THR A 74 -13.13 -4.46 36.74
N SER A 75 -13.91 -3.39 36.54
CA SER A 75 -13.48 -2.14 35.87
C SER A 75 -12.49 -1.26 36.64
N SER A 76 -12.16 -1.55 37.90
CA SER A 76 -11.38 -0.67 38.79
C SER A 76 -9.83 -0.71 38.62
N LYS A 77 -9.31 -1.19 37.49
CA LYS A 77 -7.85 -1.26 37.22
C LYS A 77 -7.40 -0.80 35.82
N LEU A 78 -8.19 0.01 35.11
CA LEU A 78 -7.86 0.49 33.76
C LEU A 78 -7.71 2.02 33.62
N SER A 79 -7.69 2.78 34.72
CA SER A 79 -7.69 4.25 34.71
C SER A 79 -6.31 4.94 34.74
N GLU A 80 -5.21 4.20 34.86
CA GLU A 80 -3.85 4.77 35.05
C GLU A 80 -2.81 4.30 34.01
N ALA A 81 -3.25 3.70 32.89
CA ALA A 81 -2.37 3.07 31.89
C ALA A 81 -2.51 3.64 30.46
N SER A 82 -2.97 4.89 30.31
CA SER A 82 -3.39 5.43 28.99
C SER A 82 -3.07 6.92 28.76
N THR A 83 -1.82 7.35 29.03
CA THR A 83 -1.33 8.69 28.66
C THR A 83 0.06 8.76 28.04
N ASP A 84 0.89 7.70 28.11
CA ASP A 84 2.21 7.66 27.46
C ASP A 84 2.28 6.57 26.37
N ALA A 85 1.39 6.68 25.39
CA ALA A 85 1.53 6.00 24.12
C ALA A 85 2.38 6.88 23.18
N SER A 86 3.66 7.06 23.53
CA SER A 86 4.64 7.70 22.67
C SER A 86 4.86 6.85 21.41
N GLN A 87 4.12 7.15 20.33
CA GLN A 87 4.33 6.59 19.00
C GLN A 87 5.73 6.99 18.52
N SER A 88 6.71 6.14 18.80
CA SER A 88 8.09 6.28 18.35
C SER A 88 8.11 6.31 16.81
N PRO A 89 8.87 7.21 16.16
CA PRO A 89 8.88 7.37 14.70
C PRO A 89 9.62 6.24 13.96
N ARG A 90 9.56 5.02 14.50
CA ARG A 90 10.13 3.82 13.89
C ARG A 90 9.47 3.60 12.54
N LEU A 91 10.28 3.29 11.54
CA LEU A 91 9.81 2.97 10.21
C LEU A 91 9.09 1.62 10.23
N ASP A 92 7.88 1.64 9.70
CA ASP A 92 7.16 0.44 9.28
C ASP A 92 7.69 0.01 7.91
N ALA A 93 7.75 -1.29 7.66
CA ALA A 93 8.16 -1.83 6.36
C ALA A 93 7.01 -1.78 5.33
N GLN A 94 5.76 -1.64 5.80
CA GLN A 94 4.56 -1.60 4.97
C GLN A 94 4.35 -0.22 4.32
N ASN A 95 3.54 -0.17 3.25
CA ASN A 95 3.17 1.08 2.56
C ASN A 95 2.10 1.89 3.34
N HIS A 96 2.12 1.83 4.67
CA HIS A 96 1.12 2.38 5.58
C HIS A 96 1.82 3.18 6.70
N PRO A 97 1.64 4.51 6.80
CA PRO A 97 2.23 5.29 7.86
C PRO A 97 1.47 5.14 9.19
N PRO A 98 2.09 5.44 10.35
CA PRO A 98 1.43 5.44 11.64
C PRO A 98 0.24 6.41 11.69
N SER A 99 -0.75 6.08 12.51
CA SER A 99 -2.03 6.80 12.54
C SER A 99 -1.88 8.21 13.12
N THR A 100 -2.01 9.22 12.26
CA THR A 100 -1.82 10.62 12.68
C THR A 100 -2.78 10.99 13.81
N ARG A 101 -2.32 11.81 14.77
CA ARG A 101 -3.04 12.07 16.04
C ARG A 101 -4.49 12.55 15.87
N CYS A 102 -4.80 13.24 14.77
CA CYS A 102 -6.18 13.63 14.42
C CYS A 102 -7.03 12.45 13.94
N SER A 103 -6.46 11.60 13.08
CA SER A 103 -7.15 10.46 12.48
C SER A 103 -7.29 9.26 13.43
N ALA A 104 -6.34 9.10 14.37
CA ALA A 104 -6.43 8.12 15.45
C ALA A 104 -7.65 8.40 16.34
N GLY A 105 -7.78 9.65 16.83
CA GLY A 105 -8.93 10.07 17.63
C GLY A 105 -10.28 10.01 16.90
N THR A 106 -10.31 10.09 15.56
CA THR A 106 -11.54 9.77 14.80
C THR A 106 -11.80 8.27 14.69
N GLY A 107 -10.76 7.42 14.54
CA GLY A 107 -10.90 5.96 14.46
C GLY A 107 -11.24 5.28 15.80
N GLU A 108 -10.97 5.94 16.92
CA GLU A 108 -11.49 5.55 18.24
C GLU A 108 -12.97 5.94 18.39
N ARG A 109 -13.35 7.14 17.92
CA ARG A 109 -14.75 7.58 17.91
C ARG A 109 -15.62 6.79 16.92
N GLU A 110 -15.06 6.34 15.80
CA GLU A 110 -15.67 5.39 14.86
C GLU A 110 -15.95 4.03 15.53
N ARG A 111 -15.01 3.53 16.35
CA ARG A 111 -15.20 2.30 17.14
C ARG A 111 -16.20 2.47 18.28
N CYS A 112 -16.22 3.62 18.94
CA CYS A 112 -17.19 3.93 20.01
C CYS A 112 -18.62 4.09 19.44
N GLY A 113 -18.77 4.76 18.30
CA GLY A 113 -20.02 4.86 17.56
C GLY A 113 -20.29 3.65 16.67
N HIS A 114 -20.63 2.50 17.26
CA HIS A 114 -21.02 1.27 16.54
C HIS A 114 -22.17 1.49 15.55
N VAL A 115 -21.85 1.90 14.32
CA VAL A 115 -22.80 2.17 13.23
C VAL A 115 -22.24 1.59 11.94
N GLY A 116 -22.87 0.52 11.44
CA GLY A 116 -22.65 0.07 10.07
C GLY A 116 -23.21 1.10 9.08
N ASP A 117 -22.50 1.31 7.98
CA ASP A 117 -22.76 2.39 7.01
C ASP A 117 -23.89 2.06 6.02
N VAL A 118 -24.97 1.46 6.54
CA VAL A 118 -26.02 0.76 5.78
C VAL A 118 -27.41 1.02 6.36
N SER A 119 -27.50 1.48 7.61
CA SER A 119 -28.78 1.86 8.22
C SER A 119 -28.62 2.94 9.30
N ARG A 120 -29.74 3.56 9.68
CA ARG A 120 -29.79 4.56 10.75
C ARG A 120 -30.04 3.91 12.10
N GLU A 121 -29.16 4.20 13.04
CA GLU A 121 -29.60 4.70 14.35
C GLU A 121 -29.20 6.18 14.53
N VAL A 122 -29.64 6.76 15.65
CA VAL A 122 -29.89 8.20 15.88
C VAL A 122 -28.69 9.13 15.57
N VAL A 123 -28.99 10.38 15.19
CA VAL A 123 -28.00 11.42 14.86
C VAL A 123 -28.45 12.78 15.43
N PRO A 124 -27.55 13.60 16.01
CA PRO A 124 -27.84 15.00 16.28
C PRO A 124 -28.18 15.76 14.99
N SER A 125 -29.36 16.41 14.96
CA SER A 125 -29.92 17.07 13.77
C SER A 125 -28.99 18.12 13.14
N VAL A 126 -28.22 18.84 13.96
CA VAL A 126 -27.35 19.97 13.56
C VAL A 126 -26.36 19.60 12.45
N LEU A 127 -25.72 18.43 12.50
CA LEU A 127 -24.72 18.04 11.50
C LEU A 127 -25.36 17.67 10.15
N VAL A 128 -26.50 16.99 10.20
CA VAL A 128 -27.32 16.66 9.01
C VAL A 128 -27.80 17.94 8.34
N ASP A 129 -28.28 18.90 9.12
CA ASP A 129 -28.81 20.17 8.61
C ASP A 129 -27.72 21.10 8.04
N ARG A 130 -26.52 21.14 8.64
CA ARG A 130 -25.39 21.88 8.04
C ARG A 130 -25.01 21.32 6.67
N LEU A 131 -24.74 20.01 6.56
CA LEU A 131 -24.31 19.37 5.31
C LEU A 131 -25.39 19.38 4.20
N ARG A 132 -26.67 19.46 4.57
CA ARG A 132 -27.80 19.65 3.64
C ARG A 132 -27.98 21.07 3.13
N ARG A 133 -27.50 22.08 3.87
CA ARG A 133 -27.68 23.49 3.50
C ARG A 133 -26.64 23.98 2.51
N SER A 134 -25.46 23.36 2.43
CA SER A 134 -24.39 23.79 1.52
C SER A 134 -24.56 23.39 0.04
N ASP A 135 -25.29 22.32 -0.30
CA ASP A 135 -25.71 22.11 -1.70
C ASP A 135 -26.94 21.20 -1.84
N ARG A 136 -27.87 21.59 -2.73
CA ARG A 136 -29.00 20.75 -3.18
C ARG A 136 -28.60 19.72 -4.24
N LYS A 137 -27.47 19.89 -4.94
CA LYS A 137 -26.97 18.93 -5.94
C LYS A 137 -26.48 17.61 -5.34
N LEU A 138 -26.21 17.57 -4.02
CA LEU A 138 -25.60 16.40 -3.37
C LEU A 138 -26.47 15.14 -3.38
N SER A 139 -27.81 15.27 -3.45
CA SER A 139 -28.67 14.10 -3.62
C SER A 139 -28.56 13.50 -5.02
N ALA A 140 -28.41 14.30 -6.08
CA ALA A 140 -28.43 13.83 -7.47
C ALA A 140 -27.40 12.70 -7.71
N PRO A 141 -27.72 11.65 -8.50
CA PRO A 141 -26.79 10.59 -8.83
C PRO A 141 -25.55 11.15 -9.54
N PHE A 142 -24.43 10.42 -9.50
CA PHE A 142 -23.23 10.84 -10.22
C PHE A 142 -23.50 10.89 -11.73
N GLU A 143 -23.39 12.08 -12.34
CA GLU A 143 -23.74 12.30 -13.75
C GLU A 143 -22.61 11.92 -14.72
N THR A 144 -21.35 11.96 -14.26
CA THR A 144 -20.13 11.84 -15.10
C THR A 144 -19.18 10.73 -14.67
N PHE A 145 -19.42 10.09 -13.52
CA PHE A 145 -18.61 9.00 -12.96
C PHE A 145 -19.47 8.12 -12.04
N ASP A 146 -18.88 7.15 -11.34
CA ASP A 146 -19.48 6.37 -10.25
C ASP A 146 -18.36 5.96 -9.26
N GLY A 147 -18.68 5.57 -8.04
CA GLY A 147 -17.67 5.13 -7.08
C GLY A 147 -18.17 4.67 -5.72
N LEU A 148 -17.29 4.00 -4.98
CA LEU A 148 -17.48 3.60 -3.58
C LEU A 148 -16.16 3.42 -2.83
N LEU A 149 -16.21 3.45 -1.49
CA LEU A 149 -15.15 2.90 -0.65
C LEU A 149 -15.30 1.39 -0.40
N ASN A 150 -14.16 0.71 -0.35
CA ASN A 150 -13.99 -0.73 -0.17
C ASN A 150 -13.01 -1.05 0.99
N PRO A 151 -13.14 -2.24 1.61
CA PRO A 151 -12.24 -2.74 2.66
C PRO A 151 -10.90 -3.22 2.08
N GLY A 152 -10.12 -2.27 1.54
CA GLY A 152 -8.79 -2.49 0.98
C GLY A 152 -8.73 -2.53 -0.56
N GLY A 153 -7.54 -2.21 -1.10
CA GLY A 153 -7.32 -2.08 -2.55
C GLY A 153 -7.58 -3.36 -3.35
N ALA A 154 -7.28 -4.53 -2.77
CA ALA A 154 -7.58 -5.81 -3.42
C ALA A 154 -9.09 -5.98 -3.72
N ILE A 155 -9.98 -5.49 -2.84
CA ILE A 155 -11.42 -5.51 -3.09
C ILE A 155 -11.84 -4.44 -4.12
N SER A 156 -11.20 -3.27 -4.13
CA SER A 156 -11.37 -2.30 -5.23
C SER A 156 -10.99 -2.90 -6.60
N ASN A 157 -9.93 -3.70 -6.66
CA ASN A 157 -9.50 -4.37 -7.90
C ASN A 157 -10.43 -5.53 -8.29
N VAL A 158 -10.94 -6.33 -7.32
CA VAL A 158 -12.03 -7.32 -7.55
C VAL A 158 -13.27 -6.63 -8.13
N MET A 159 -13.67 -5.51 -7.54
CA MET A 159 -14.82 -4.71 -8.00
C MET A 159 -14.59 -4.17 -9.41
N ALA A 160 -13.40 -3.64 -9.72
CA ALA A 160 -13.04 -3.17 -11.05
C ALA A 160 -13.15 -4.27 -12.11
N LEU A 161 -12.60 -5.46 -11.84
CA LEU A 161 -12.64 -6.61 -12.75
C LEU A 161 -14.07 -7.15 -12.94
N ASN A 162 -14.89 -7.16 -11.89
CA ASN A 162 -16.29 -7.57 -11.98
C ASN A 162 -17.16 -6.57 -12.78
N VAL A 163 -16.93 -5.27 -12.57
CA VAL A 163 -17.58 -4.17 -13.31
C VAL A 163 -17.22 -4.22 -14.80
N ALA A 164 -15.94 -4.39 -15.12
CA ALA A 164 -15.48 -4.56 -16.50
C ALA A 164 -16.09 -5.78 -17.18
N ARG A 165 -16.13 -6.92 -16.48
CA ARG A 165 -16.79 -8.15 -16.97
C ARG A 165 -18.28 -7.93 -17.24
N HIS A 166 -18.99 -7.21 -16.37
CA HIS A 166 -20.39 -6.88 -16.59
C HIS A 166 -20.60 -5.86 -17.73
N HIS A 167 -19.64 -4.97 -17.98
CA HIS A 167 -19.68 -4.05 -19.12
C HIS A 167 -19.52 -4.79 -20.46
N ILE A 168 -18.54 -5.69 -20.57
CA ILE A 168 -18.19 -6.39 -21.83
C ILE A 168 -19.05 -7.66 -22.06
N VAL A 169 -19.51 -8.32 -20.98
CA VAL A 169 -20.26 -9.60 -21.04
C VAL A 169 -21.40 -9.60 -20.00
N PRO A 170 -22.40 -8.70 -20.12
CA PRO A 170 -23.42 -8.48 -19.10
C PRO A 170 -24.24 -9.72 -18.74
N GLU A 171 -24.39 -10.67 -19.66
CA GLU A 171 -25.11 -11.92 -19.45
C GLU A 171 -24.47 -12.83 -18.40
N VAL A 172 -23.17 -12.68 -18.10
CA VAL A 172 -22.47 -13.43 -17.04
C VAL A 172 -23.12 -13.21 -15.68
N LYS A 173 -23.73 -12.04 -15.44
CA LYS A 173 -24.47 -11.72 -14.20
C LYS A 173 -25.64 -12.68 -13.94
N VAL A 174 -26.20 -13.29 -14.99
CA VAL A 174 -27.40 -14.16 -14.91
C VAL A 174 -27.09 -15.60 -15.31
N LYS A 175 -26.24 -15.82 -16.30
CA LYS A 175 -25.88 -17.15 -16.83
C LYS A 175 -24.63 -17.77 -16.19
N GLY A 176 -23.85 -16.97 -15.46
CA GLY A 176 -22.48 -17.33 -15.09
C GLY A 176 -21.50 -17.25 -16.28
N VAL A 177 -20.26 -17.65 -16.03
CA VAL A 177 -19.17 -17.66 -17.03
C VAL A 177 -19.17 -18.91 -17.93
N TYR A 178 -20.02 -19.89 -17.64
CA TYR A 178 -20.06 -21.12 -18.42
C TYR A 178 -20.66 -20.87 -19.81
N GLY A 179 -19.94 -21.27 -20.87
CA GLY A 179 -20.35 -21.07 -22.26
C GLY A 179 -19.97 -19.70 -22.85
N THR A 180 -19.31 -18.82 -22.11
CA THR A 180 -18.60 -17.67 -22.72
C THR A 180 -17.22 -18.10 -23.21
N PRO A 181 -16.66 -17.49 -24.28
CA PRO A 181 -15.24 -17.66 -24.61
C PRO A 181 -14.35 -17.30 -23.41
N PRO A 182 -13.16 -17.90 -23.25
CA PRO A 182 -12.26 -17.57 -22.15
C PRO A 182 -11.93 -16.07 -22.13
N LEU A 183 -12.21 -15.40 -21.02
CA LEU A 183 -12.01 -13.95 -20.87
C LEU A 183 -10.59 -13.69 -20.36
N VAL A 184 -9.80 -12.91 -21.09
CA VAL A 184 -8.37 -12.70 -20.83
C VAL A 184 -8.09 -11.35 -20.18
N ILE A 185 -7.35 -11.43 -19.09
CA ILE A 185 -6.88 -10.33 -18.24
C ILE A 185 -5.41 -10.11 -18.57
N PHE A 186 -5.00 -8.85 -18.72
CA PHE A 186 -3.60 -8.47 -18.89
C PHE A 186 -3.17 -7.63 -17.69
N THR A 187 -1.98 -7.86 -17.17
CA THR A 187 -1.39 -7.06 -16.08
C THR A 187 0.12 -7.02 -16.25
N SER A 188 0.79 -6.00 -15.72
CA SER A 188 2.26 -6.00 -15.63
C SER A 188 2.75 -7.25 -14.86
N GLU A 189 3.90 -7.82 -15.24
CA GLU A 189 4.61 -8.82 -14.42
C GLU A 189 4.98 -8.28 -13.02
N GLN A 190 4.98 -6.95 -12.83
CA GLN A 190 5.14 -6.27 -11.53
C GLN A 190 3.82 -5.73 -10.95
N GLY A 191 2.69 -6.09 -11.55
CA GLY A 191 1.34 -5.76 -11.07
C GLY A 191 1.01 -6.45 -9.76
N HIS A 192 -0.02 -5.97 -9.06
CA HIS A 192 -0.36 -6.49 -7.74
C HIS A 192 -1.17 -7.79 -7.82
N GLU A 193 -0.64 -8.86 -7.22
CA GLU A 193 -1.20 -10.24 -7.08
C GLU A 193 -2.71 -10.34 -6.76
N SER A 194 -3.33 -9.25 -6.26
CA SER A 194 -4.79 -9.12 -6.22
C SER A 194 -5.50 -9.38 -7.55
N ILE A 195 -4.86 -9.17 -8.71
CA ILE A 195 -5.48 -9.39 -10.03
C ILE A 195 -5.68 -10.89 -10.29
N GLU A 196 -4.69 -11.73 -9.99
CA GLU A 196 -4.83 -13.19 -10.02
C GLU A 196 -5.87 -13.66 -9.01
N LYS A 197 -5.81 -13.15 -7.77
CA LYS A 197 -6.74 -13.51 -6.69
C LYS A 197 -8.18 -13.09 -7.03
N ALA A 198 -8.38 -11.96 -7.70
CA ALA A 198 -9.67 -11.53 -8.24
C ALA A 198 -10.14 -12.42 -9.40
N THR A 199 -9.24 -12.77 -10.31
CA THR A 199 -9.54 -13.65 -11.47
C THR A 199 -9.97 -15.05 -11.00
N ALA A 200 -9.29 -15.60 -9.99
CA ALA A 200 -9.68 -16.84 -9.32
C ALA A 200 -11.05 -16.70 -8.61
N LEU A 201 -11.22 -15.67 -7.78
CA LEU A 201 -12.46 -15.42 -7.02
C LEU A 201 -13.70 -15.22 -7.90
N LEU A 202 -13.54 -14.57 -9.06
CA LEU A 202 -14.63 -14.35 -10.03
C LEU A 202 -14.89 -15.54 -10.95
N GLY A 203 -14.13 -16.65 -10.82
CA GLY A 203 -14.30 -17.88 -11.58
C GLY A 203 -13.77 -17.82 -13.02
N LEU A 204 -12.82 -16.93 -13.32
CA LEU A 204 -12.28 -16.71 -14.67
C LEU A 204 -11.05 -17.58 -14.99
N GLY A 205 -10.40 -18.14 -13.97
CA GLY A 205 -9.23 -19.01 -14.09
C GLY A 205 -7.91 -18.24 -14.26
N VAL A 206 -6.91 -18.56 -13.43
CA VAL A 206 -5.62 -17.84 -13.42
C VAL A 206 -4.80 -18.02 -14.70
N GLU A 207 -5.01 -19.11 -15.44
CA GLU A 207 -4.44 -19.35 -16.78
C GLU A 207 -4.94 -18.36 -17.87
N ASN A 208 -5.90 -17.50 -17.53
CA ASN A 208 -6.35 -16.38 -18.36
C ASN A 208 -5.84 -15.01 -17.86
N VAL A 209 -4.91 -14.98 -16.89
CA VAL A 209 -4.09 -13.81 -16.57
C VAL A 209 -2.79 -13.89 -17.37
N VAL A 210 -2.56 -12.89 -18.21
CA VAL A 210 -1.31 -12.71 -18.96
C VAL A 210 -0.49 -11.65 -18.25
N HIS A 211 0.70 -12.05 -17.79
CA HIS A 211 1.71 -11.14 -17.25
C HIS A 211 2.50 -10.55 -18.42
N VAL A 212 2.32 -9.25 -18.65
CA VAL A 212 3.00 -8.49 -19.70
C VAL A 212 4.36 -8.05 -19.18
N PRO A 213 5.47 -8.31 -19.92
CA PRO A 213 6.81 -7.86 -19.57
C PRO A 213 6.93 -6.36 -19.32
N VAL A 214 7.94 -5.99 -18.53
CA VAL A 214 8.31 -4.58 -18.31
C VAL A 214 9.53 -4.16 -19.13
N LEU A 215 9.61 -2.86 -19.43
CA LEU A 215 10.79 -2.22 -19.99
C LEU A 215 11.92 -2.17 -18.93
N PRO A 216 13.10 -2.74 -19.18
CA PRO A 216 14.20 -2.80 -18.19
C PRO A 216 14.71 -1.44 -17.71
N SER A 217 14.46 -0.37 -18.46
CA SER A 217 14.85 1.01 -18.14
C SER A 217 13.90 1.74 -17.19
N THR A 218 12.68 1.25 -16.99
CA THR A 218 11.64 1.93 -16.19
C THR A 218 10.90 1.02 -15.20
N ASN A 219 11.00 -0.30 -15.34
CA ASN A 219 10.17 -1.29 -14.64
C ASN A 219 8.64 -1.11 -14.88
N ALA A 220 8.27 -0.43 -15.97
CA ALA A 220 6.89 -0.20 -16.40
C ALA A 220 6.50 -1.17 -17.53
N MET A 221 5.22 -1.56 -17.61
CA MET A 221 4.66 -2.43 -18.65
C MET A 221 5.05 -1.94 -20.05
N ASP A 222 5.48 -2.86 -20.93
CA ASP A 222 5.73 -2.57 -22.34
C ASP A 222 4.41 -2.61 -23.17
N PRO A 223 3.97 -1.50 -23.78
CA PRO A 223 2.77 -1.47 -24.63
C PRO A 223 2.88 -2.34 -25.88
N GLN A 224 4.08 -2.57 -26.41
CA GLN A 224 4.28 -3.41 -27.60
C GLN A 224 4.09 -4.89 -27.23
N ALA A 225 4.62 -5.30 -26.08
CA ALA A 225 4.38 -6.63 -25.52
C ALA A 225 2.90 -6.84 -25.16
N LEU A 226 2.21 -5.81 -24.64
CA LEU A 226 0.76 -5.85 -24.41
C LEU A 226 0.00 -6.08 -25.73
N ALA A 227 0.22 -5.26 -26.76
CA ALA A 227 -0.47 -5.36 -28.04
C ALA A 227 -0.27 -6.73 -28.71
N HIS A 228 0.97 -7.24 -28.68
CA HIS A 228 1.30 -8.59 -29.17
C HIS A 228 0.55 -9.68 -28.38
N ALA A 229 0.52 -9.60 -27.05
CA ALA A 229 -0.18 -10.58 -26.21
C ALA A 229 -1.71 -10.53 -26.38
N VAL A 230 -2.28 -9.35 -26.62
CA VAL A 230 -3.71 -9.16 -26.94
C VAL A 230 -4.06 -9.83 -28.28
N GLN A 231 -3.25 -9.62 -29.32
CA GLN A 231 -3.39 -10.30 -30.61
C GLN A 231 -3.31 -11.83 -30.45
N GLN A 232 -2.29 -12.35 -29.76
CA GLN A 232 -2.14 -13.79 -29.51
C GLN A 232 -3.35 -14.41 -28.78
N ALA A 233 -3.92 -13.70 -27.81
CA ALA A 233 -5.11 -14.15 -27.11
C ALA A 233 -6.36 -14.19 -28.02
N ALA A 234 -6.51 -13.22 -28.93
CA ALA A 234 -7.59 -13.20 -29.92
C ALA A 234 -7.42 -14.32 -30.97
N ASP A 235 -6.20 -14.54 -31.46
CA ASP A 235 -5.88 -15.62 -32.42
C ASP A 235 -6.13 -17.01 -31.82
N ALA A 236 -5.91 -17.17 -30.52
CA ALA A 236 -6.26 -18.38 -29.75
C ALA A 236 -7.77 -18.55 -29.50
N GLY A 237 -8.63 -17.69 -30.06
CA GLY A 237 -10.09 -17.74 -29.88
C GLY A 237 -10.56 -17.34 -28.47
N LYS A 238 -9.68 -16.78 -27.64
CA LYS A 238 -10.05 -16.18 -26.36
C LYS A 238 -10.55 -14.74 -26.58
N ARG A 239 -11.15 -14.12 -25.57
CA ARG A 239 -11.61 -12.72 -25.60
C ARG A 239 -10.76 -11.86 -24.65
N PRO A 240 -9.81 -11.05 -25.16
CA PRO A 240 -9.28 -9.91 -24.42
C PRO A 240 -10.42 -9.02 -23.92
N PHE A 241 -10.37 -8.57 -22.66
CA PHE A 241 -11.38 -7.63 -22.15
C PHE A 241 -10.90 -6.63 -21.08
N PHE A 242 -9.77 -6.88 -20.41
CA PHE A 242 -9.32 -6.07 -19.28
C PHE A 242 -7.81 -5.94 -19.23
N VAL A 243 -7.31 -4.71 -19.06
CA VAL A 243 -5.90 -4.43 -18.75
C VAL A 243 -5.80 -3.74 -17.39
N ASN A 244 -4.99 -4.30 -16.49
CA ASN A 244 -4.55 -3.68 -15.26
C ASN A 244 -3.22 -2.94 -15.48
N CYS A 245 -3.29 -1.61 -15.54
CA CYS A 245 -2.14 -0.73 -15.45
C CYS A 245 -1.86 -0.44 -13.96
N THR A 246 -0.61 -0.20 -13.59
CA THR A 246 -0.21 0.07 -12.21
C THR A 246 0.40 1.46 -12.07
N ALA A 247 -0.10 2.27 -11.13
CA ALA A 247 0.53 3.51 -10.72
C ALA A 247 1.30 3.28 -9.41
N ALA A 248 2.62 3.39 -9.45
CA ALA A 248 3.58 2.97 -8.42
C ALA A 248 3.47 1.46 -8.06
N THR A 249 4.14 0.61 -8.84
CA THR A 249 4.27 -0.84 -8.57
C THR A 249 4.81 -1.11 -7.16
N THR A 250 4.35 -2.19 -6.53
CA THR A 250 4.55 -2.41 -5.08
C THR A 250 6.03 -2.55 -4.67
N VAL A 251 6.90 -3.00 -5.59
CA VAL A 251 8.34 -3.13 -5.36
C VAL A 251 9.11 -1.98 -6.02
N ALA A 252 9.05 -1.83 -7.35
CA ALA A 252 9.85 -0.83 -8.05
C ALA A 252 9.36 0.62 -7.93
N GLY A 253 8.08 0.84 -7.58
CA GLY A 253 7.48 2.17 -7.58
C GLY A 253 7.26 2.73 -9.00
N ALA A 254 7.27 1.87 -10.01
CA ALA A 254 7.14 2.25 -11.43
C ALA A 254 5.70 2.64 -11.80
N PHE A 255 5.55 3.42 -12.86
CA PHE A 255 4.27 3.84 -13.42
C PHE A 255 4.14 3.31 -14.84
N ASP A 256 3.06 2.57 -15.11
CA ASP A 256 2.77 2.05 -16.45
C ASP A 256 2.41 3.20 -17.42
N PRO A 257 2.79 3.13 -18.71
CA PRO A 257 2.57 4.21 -19.69
C PRO A 257 1.10 4.30 -20.14
N PHE A 258 0.27 4.92 -19.31
CA PHE A 258 -1.20 4.92 -19.41
C PHE A 258 -1.76 5.37 -20.78
N GLU A 259 -1.22 6.41 -21.41
CA GLU A 259 -1.69 6.84 -22.74
C GLU A 259 -1.51 5.74 -23.80
N ALA A 260 -0.32 5.14 -23.89
CA ALA A 260 -0.02 4.11 -24.88
C ALA A 260 -0.79 2.81 -24.63
N ILE A 261 -1.00 2.44 -23.36
CA ILE A 261 -1.82 1.28 -23.00
C ILE A 261 -3.30 1.55 -23.33
N ARG A 262 -3.79 2.77 -23.09
CA ARG A 262 -5.16 3.16 -23.45
C ARG A 262 -5.39 3.10 -24.96
N ASP A 263 -4.40 3.47 -25.78
CA ASP A 263 -4.50 3.38 -27.23
C ASP A 263 -4.68 1.92 -27.70
N VAL A 264 -3.97 0.96 -27.10
CA VAL A 264 -4.20 -0.50 -27.33
C VAL A 264 -5.59 -0.92 -26.85
N CYS A 265 -6.04 -0.45 -25.67
CA CYS A 265 -7.38 -0.74 -25.17
C CYS A 265 -8.50 -0.14 -26.04
N ASP A 266 -8.25 1.00 -26.70
CA ASP A 266 -9.19 1.66 -27.61
C ASP A 266 -9.30 0.90 -28.95
N GLU A 267 -8.20 0.35 -29.47
CA GLU A 267 -8.19 -0.51 -30.67
C GLU A 267 -8.98 -1.80 -30.45
N TRP A 268 -8.80 -2.45 -29.29
CA TRP A 268 -9.37 -3.77 -28.99
C TRP A 268 -10.69 -3.75 -28.20
N GLY A 269 -11.23 -2.56 -27.89
CA GLY A 269 -12.47 -2.40 -27.12
C GLY A 269 -12.38 -2.91 -25.68
N MET A 270 -11.20 -2.84 -25.08
CA MET A 270 -10.90 -3.36 -23.75
C MET A 270 -11.11 -2.31 -22.64
N TRP A 271 -11.45 -2.81 -21.45
CA TRP A 271 -11.50 -2.02 -20.22
C TRP A 271 -10.09 -1.75 -19.70
N MET A 272 -9.76 -0.48 -19.47
CA MET A 272 -8.52 -0.08 -18.83
C MET A 272 -8.77 0.23 -17.35
N HIS A 273 -8.23 -0.60 -16.46
CA HIS A 273 -8.11 -0.28 -15.05
C HIS A 273 -6.73 0.31 -14.75
N VAL A 274 -6.67 1.28 -13.83
CA VAL A 274 -5.43 1.65 -13.16
C VAL A 274 -5.53 1.26 -11.68
N ASP A 275 -4.71 0.29 -11.25
CA ASP A 275 -4.39 0.10 -9.85
C ASP A 275 -3.53 1.30 -9.40
N GLY A 276 -4.22 2.31 -8.90
CA GLY A 276 -3.64 3.49 -8.29
C GLY A 276 -3.58 3.38 -6.77
N ALA A 277 -3.69 2.17 -6.19
CA ALA A 277 -3.74 1.99 -4.74
C ALA A 277 -2.57 2.69 -4.04
N VAL A 278 -1.39 2.70 -4.64
CA VAL A 278 -0.27 3.58 -4.25
C VAL A 278 -0.34 4.90 -5.03
N GLY A 279 -0.21 4.82 -6.35
CA GLY A 279 0.19 5.94 -7.21
C GLY A 279 -0.86 7.01 -7.51
N ALA A 280 -2.17 6.75 -7.37
CA ALA A 280 -3.19 7.78 -7.62
C ALA A 280 -3.05 9.00 -6.70
N SER A 281 -2.39 8.84 -5.55
CA SER A 281 -2.07 9.95 -4.66
C SER A 281 -1.17 11.02 -5.30
N PHE A 282 -0.39 10.68 -6.34
CA PHE A 282 0.44 11.63 -7.09
C PHE A 282 -0.37 12.56 -8.01
N LEU A 283 -1.68 12.36 -8.19
CA LEU A 283 -2.59 13.31 -8.85
C LEU A 283 -2.76 14.63 -8.05
N LEU A 284 -2.46 14.62 -6.75
CA LEU A 284 -2.67 15.78 -5.88
C LEU A 284 -1.67 16.92 -6.12
N PRO A 285 -0.34 16.72 -6.03
CA PRO A 285 0.62 17.76 -6.36
C PRO A 285 0.57 18.11 -7.87
N GLN A 286 0.55 19.40 -8.17
CA GLN A 286 0.25 19.93 -9.51
C GLN A 286 1.49 20.29 -10.33
N GLU A 287 2.68 19.95 -9.82
CA GLU A 287 3.96 20.11 -10.50
C GLU A 287 4.10 19.16 -11.70
N GLU A 288 4.85 19.63 -12.70
CA GLU A 288 5.01 19.00 -14.01
C GLU A 288 5.53 17.55 -13.95
N TYR A 289 6.35 17.21 -12.95
CA TYR A 289 6.86 15.86 -12.75
C TYR A 289 5.73 14.86 -12.42
N TYR A 290 4.88 15.18 -11.44
CA TYR A 290 3.79 14.30 -11.02
C TYR A 290 2.69 14.22 -12.09
N LYS A 291 2.42 15.33 -12.79
CA LYS A 291 1.55 15.35 -13.98
C LYS A 291 2.03 14.41 -15.08
N LYS A 292 3.35 14.31 -15.30
CA LYS A 292 3.93 13.36 -16.25
C LYS A 292 3.78 11.91 -15.78
N LEU A 293 3.98 11.61 -14.50
CA LEU A 293 3.77 10.26 -13.95
C LEU A 293 2.31 9.79 -14.09
N CYS A 294 1.34 10.66 -13.84
CA CYS A 294 -0.09 10.32 -13.88
C CYS A 294 -0.76 10.54 -15.25
N ARG A 295 -0.01 10.92 -16.29
CA ARG A 295 -0.57 11.32 -17.59
C ARG A 295 -1.31 10.15 -18.27
N GLY A 296 -2.59 10.32 -18.55
CA GLY A 296 -3.45 9.30 -19.15
C GLY A 296 -4.30 8.51 -18.16
N MET A 297 -4.12 8.68 -16.83
CA MET A 297 -5.02 8.10 -15.83
C MET A 297 -6.47 8.61 -15.97
N ASP A 298 -6.64 9.83 -16.49
CA ASP A 298 -7.91 10.46 -16.85
C ASP A 298 -8.67 9.71 -17.96
N ARG A 299 -7.98 8.96 -18.84
CA ARG A 299 -8.63 8.14 -19.88
C ARG A 299 -9.12 6.77 -19.38
N ALA A 300 -8.69 6.32 -18.20
CA ALA A 300 -8.99 4.99 -17.67
C ALA A 300 -10.49 4.77 -17.42
N ASP A 301 -10.96 3.52 -17.50
CA ASP A 301 -12.35 3.16 -17.23
C ASP A 301 -12.63 3.06 -15.72
N SER A 302 -11.65 2.64 -14.93
CA SER A 302 -11.69 2.72 -13.47
C SER A 302 -10.32 2.89 -12.83
N VAL A 303 -10.29 3.54 -11.66
CA VAL A 303 -9.09 3.78 -10.85
C VAL A 303 -9.35 3.32 -9.43
N SER A 304 -8.46 2.50 -8.86
CA SER A 304 -8.45 2.24 -7.41
C SER A 304 -7.47 3.19 -6.71
N TRP A 305 -7.74 3.61 -5.47
CA TRP A 305 -6.92 4.59 -4.75
C TRP A 305 -6.99 4.35 -3.24
N ASN A 306 -5.87 4.02 -2.57
CA ASN A 306 -5.86 3.81 -1.13
C ASN A 306 -5.41 5.07 -0.39
N LEU A 307 -6.36 5.82 0.17
CA LEU A 307 -6.08 6.95 1.07
C LEU A 307 -5.31 6.49 2.33
N HIS A 308 -5.42 5.20 2.67
CA HIS A 308 -4.66 4.57 3.76
C HIS A 308 -3.23 4.13 3.39
N LYS A 309 -2.74 4.45 2.18
CA LYS A 309 -1.31 4.40 1.86
C LYS A 309 -0.71 5.80 2.02
N LEU A 310 -0.27 6.45 0.93
CA LEU A 310 0.56 7.66 0.97
C LEU A 310 -0.11 8.90 1.62
N LEU A 311 -1.44 8.95 1.73
CA LEU A 311 -2.15 10.05 2.40
C LEU A 311 -2.24 9.87 3.93
N GLY A 312 -1.96 8.67 4.45
CA GLY A 312 -1.94 8.39 5.88
C GLY A 312 -3.28 8.48 6.60
N VAL A 313 -4.36 8.05 5.94
CA VAL A 313 -5.61 7.67 6.63
C VAL A 313 -5.39 6.31 7.34
N PRO A 314 -5.91 6.08 8.57
CA PRO A 314 -5.80 4.77 9.22
C PRO A 314 -6.47 3.66 8.41
N LEU A 315 -5.88 2.47 8.44
CA LEU A 315 -6.41 1.25 7.81
C LEU A 315 -7.85 0.95 8.28
N GLN A 316 -8.80 0.58 7.40
CA GLN A 316 -8.77 0.60 5.93
C GLN A 316 -9.43 1.89 5.40
N CYS A 317 -9.11 2.27 4.16
CA CYS A 317 -9.78 3.34 3.41
C CYS A 317 -9.35 3.31 1.93
N SER A 318 -10.04 2.55 1.07
CA SER A 318 -9.73 2.43 -0.36
C SER A 318 -10.93 2.84 -1.19
N ALA A 319 -10.75 3.68 -2.21
CA ALA A 319 -11.78 3.95 -3.20
C ALA A 319 -11.64 3.04 -4.43
N LEU A 320 -12.76 2.72 -5.04
CA LEU A 320 -12.86 2.48 -6.48
C LEU A 320 -13.68 3.63 -7.10
N LEU A 321 -13.13 4.23 -8.15
CA LEU A 321 -13.79 5.19 -9.02
C LEU A 321 -13.93 4.58 -10.43
N THR A 322 -14.99 4.91 -11.16
CA THR A 322 -15.14 4.60 -12.59
C THR A 322 -15.78 5.76 -13.34
N ARG A 323 -15.39 6.01 -14.58
CA ARG A 323 -16.00 7.05 -15.45
C ARG A 323 -17.37 6.67 -16.02
N HIS A 324 -17.94 5.54 -15.58
CA HIS A 324 -19.15 4.93 -16.12
C HIS A 324 -20.35 5.03 -15.15
N PRO A 325 -21.16 6.10 -15.21
CA PRO A 325 -22.20 6.39 -14.22
C PRO A 325 -23.24 5.27 -14.06
N GLY A 326 -23.53 4.94 -12.79
CA GLY A 326 -24.47 3.89 -12.37
C GLY A 326 -24.04 2.45 -12.71
N LEU A 327 -22.83 2.23 -13.26
CA LEU A 327 -22.39 0.89 -13.66
C LEU A 327 -22.14 -0.01 -12.45
N LEU A 328 -21.75 0.55 -11.30
CA LEU A 328 -21.63 -0.22 -10.06
C LEU A 328 -22.97 -0.79 -9.63
N SER A 329 -24.04 0.03 -9.68
CA SER A 329 -25.41 -0.40 -9.39
C SER A 329 -25.92 -1.42 -10.41
N ARG A 330 -25.71 -1.19 -11.71
CA ARG A 330 -26.06 -2.17 -12.76
C ARG A 330 -25.33 -3.52 -12.56
N THR A 331 -24.09 -3.50 -12.08
CA THR A 331 -23.31 -4.71 -11.80
C THR A 331 -23.85 -5.49 -10.60
N HIS A 332 -24.05 -4.84 -9.43
CA HIS A 332 -24.25 -5.56 -8.16
C HIS A 332 -25.72 -5.69 -7.69
N SER A 333 -26.64 -4.85 -8.20
CA SER A 333 -28.07 -4.93 -7.88
C SER A 333 -28.67 -6.31 -8.17
N THR A 334 -29.65 -6.74 -7.36
CA THR A 334 -30.43 -7.97 -7.61
C THR A 334 -31.91 -7.67 -7.67
N VAL A 335 -32.70 -8.57 -8.27
CA VAL A 335 -34.17 -8.46 -8.33
C VAL A 335 -34.82 -8.47 -6.93
N ALA A 336 -34.09 -8.90 -5.89
CA ALA A 336 -34.53 -8.92 -4.49
C ALA A 336 -34.21 -7.63 -3.70
N CYS A 337 -33.54 -6.64 -4.30
CA CYS A 337 -33.26 -5.34 -3.66
C CYS A 337 -34.45 -4.40 -3.35
N PRO A 338 -35.73 -4.59 -3.79
CA PRO A 338 -36.81 -3.63 -3.48
C PRO A 338 -37.16 -3.44 -1.99
N ASN A 339 -36.75 -4.36 -1.10
CA ASN A 339 -37.45 -4.56 0.18
C ASN A 339 -36.68 -4.18 1.45
N LEU A 340 -35.46 -3.60 1.38
CA LEU A 340 -34.75 -3.17 2.59
C LEU A 340 -35.21 -1.80 3.12
N PHE A 341 -35.78 -0.94 2.27
CA PHE A 341 -36.09 0.45 2.61
C PHE A 341 -37.48 0.89 2.13
N SER A 342 -38.37 1.22 3.07
CA SER A 342 -39.77 1.63 2.86
C SER A 342 -39.96 3.07 2.34
N HIS A 343 -38.97 3.60 1.62
CA HIS A 343 -38.80 5.05 1.38
C HIS A 343 -38.35 5.38 -0.07
N ILE A 344 -38.91 4.67 -1.04
CA ILE A 344 -38.71 4.88 -2.49
C ILE A 344 -38.95 6.36 -2.86
N ASP A 345 -39.97 7.00 -2.26
CA ASP A 345 -40.36 8.40 -2.54
C ASP A 345 -39.58 9.46 -1.74
N THR A 346 -38.30 9.21 -1.38
CA THR A 346 -37.50 10.18 -0.59
C THR A 346 -36.22 10.64 -1.30
N PRO A 347 -35.83 11.94 -1.21
CA PRO A 347 -34.56 12.48 -1.75
C PRO A 347 -33.26 11.96 -1.10
N LEU A 348 -33.34 10.82 -0.40
CA LEU A 348 -32.21 10.10 0.17
C LEU A 348 -32.00 8.74 -0.50
N CYS A 349 -32.92 8.29 -1.37
CA CYS A 349 -32.76 7.06 -2.15
C CYS A 349 -31.52 7.16 -3.08
N ASP A 350 -31.30 8.33 -3.69
CA ASP A 350 -30.13 8.64 -4.54
C ASP A 350 -28.78 8.76 -3.77
N LEU A 351 -28.78 8.46 -2.47
CA LEU A 351 -27.59 8.32 -1.63
C LEU A 351 -27.33 6.86 -1.19
N ASP A 352 -28.23 5.92 -1.49
CA ASP A 352 -28.05 4.52 -1.10
C ASP A 352 -27.07 3.78 -2.02
N SER A 353 -25.89 3.45 -1.49
CA SER A 353 -24.87 2.68 -2.18
C SER A 353 -25.07 1.16 -2.10
N CYS A 354 -26.10 0.66 -1.39
CA CYS A 354 -26.35 -0.78 -1.19
C CYS A 354 -26.41 -1.56 -2.51
N CYS A 355 -27.10 -1.03 -3.53
CA CYS A 355 -27.17 -1.67 -4.84
C CYS A 355 -25.86 -1.64 -5.65
N SER A 356 -24.89 -0.80 -5.26
CA SER A 356 -23.61 -0.59 -5.96
C SER A 356 -22.47 -1.50 -5.50
N THR A 357 -22.70 -2.37 -4.50
CA THR A 357 -21.70 -3.26 -3.91
C THR A 357 -22.24 -4.66 -3.66
N PHE A 358 -21.36 -5.66 -3.55
CA PHE A 358 -21.73 -6.99 -3.04
C PHE A 358 -21.77 -7.05 -1.50
N GLN A 359 -21.29 -6.02 -0.81
CA GLN A 359 -21.26 -5.94 0.64
C GLN A 359 -22.62 -5.50 1.18
N TYR A 360 -23.16 -6.23 2.15
CA TYR A 360 -24.24 -5.73 3.00
C TYR A 360 -23.64 -4.77 4.03
N GLY A 361 -23.25 -5.27 5.21
CA GLY A 361 -22.58 -4.50 6.26
C GLY A 361 -21.25 -3.87 5.79
N ARG A 362 -21.11 -2.55 5.91
CA ARG A 362 -19.91 -1.78 5.53
C ARG A 362 -19.48 -0.81 6.64
N ARG A 363 -18.20 -0.40 6.65
CA ARG A 363 -17.66 0.62 7.57
C ARG A 363 -17.71 2.02 6.96
N ALA A 364 -17.83 3.03 7.82
CA ALA A 364 -17.84 4.45 7.45
C ALA A 364 -16.42 5.00 7.21
N ASP A 365 -15.61 4.31 6.39
CA ASP A 365 -14.19 4.64 6.17
C ASP A 365 -13.98 6.06 5.60
N ALA A 366 -15.02 6.65 4.99
CA ALA A 366 -15.05 8.04 4.53
C ALA A 366 -14.89 9.06 5.66
N PHE A 367 -15.36 8.77 6.88
CA PHE A 367 -15.35 9.73 7.99
C PHE A 367 -13.93 10.17 8.38
N LYS A 368 -13.05 9.19 8.63
CA LYS A 368 -11.63 9.43 8.98
C LYS A 368 -10.85 10.10 7.84
N ALA A 369 -11.15 9.76 6.59
CA ALA A 369 -10.58 10.42 5.41
C ALA A 369 -11.05 11.88 5.30
N TRP A 370 -12.36 12.13 5.37
CA TRP A 370 -12.98 13.45 5.30
C TRP A 370 -12.46 14.40 6.39
N CYS A 371 -12.36 13.92 7.63
CA CYS A 371 -11.78 14.69 8.73
C CYS A 371 -10.29 15.04 8.51
N LEU A 372 -9.50 14.12 7.97
CA LEU A 372 -8.09 14.39 7.64
C LEU A 372 -7.97 15.39 6.48
N TRP A 373 -8.78 15.24 5.44
CA TRP A 373 -8.78 16.10 4.26
C TRP A 373 -9.26 17.52 4.57
N LYS A 374 -10.35 17.69 5.33
CA LYS A 374 -10.81 19.01 5.79
C LYS A 374 -9.84 19.68 6.78
N LYS A 375 -8.98 18.93 7.48
CA LYS A 375 -7.92 19.49 8.34
C LYS A 375 -6.70 19.97 7.55
N LEU A 376 -6.29 19.23 6.52
CA LEU A 376 -5.06 19.51 5.77
C LEU A 376 -5.28 20.39 4.54
N GLY A 377 -6.46 20.32 3.94
CA GLY A 377 -6.74 20.84 2.60
C GLY A 377 -5.91 20.15 1.51
N ASP A 378 -6.17 20.50 0.27
CA ASP A 378 -5.50 19.89 -0.90
C ASP A 378 -4.00 20.19 -0.89
N GLN A 379 -3.61 21.40 -0.47
CA GLN A 379 -2.21 21.76 -0.31
C GLN A 379 -1.52 20.89 0.77
N GLY A 380 -2.18 20.61 1.90
CA GLY A 380 -1.60 19.78 2.96
C GLY A 380 -1.52 18.30 2.59
N MET A 381 -2.49 17.79 1.82
CA MET A 381 -2.44 16.44 1.26
C MET A 381 -1.36 16.31 0.18
N ALA A 382 -1.29 17.24 -0.77
CA ALA A 382 -0.24 17.28 -1.78
C ALA A 382 1.17 17.46 -1.17
N ASN A 383 1.30 18.23 -0.07
CA ASN A 383 2.55 18.37 0.66
C ASN A 383 3.05 17.05 1.28
N ARG A 384 2.17 16.11 1.65
CA ARG A 384 2.60 14.76 2.09
C ARG A 384 3.28 14.02 0.95
N ILE A 385 2.71 14.05 -0.24
CA ILE A 385 3.25 13.36 -1.42
C ILE A 385 4.59 13.97 -1.85
N ARG A 386 4.71 15.30 -1.81
CA ARG A 386 5.99 16.00 -1.98
C ARG A 386 7.03 15.55 -0.95
N LEU A 387 6.66 15.43 0.32
CA LEU A 387 7.58 15.05 1.40
C LEU A 387 8.07 13.60 1.22
N VAL A 388 7.17 12.66 0.93
CA VAL A 388 7.51 11.26 0.61
C VAL A 388 8.49 11.20 -0.56
N TYR A 389 8.17 11.84 -1.68
CA TYR A 389 9.05 11.86 -2.86
C TYR A 389 10.42 12.49 -2.55
N THR A 390 10.46 13.66 -1.89
CA THR A 390 11.70 14.32 -1.48
C THR A 390 12.56 13.41 -0.62
N HIS A 391 11.98 12.75 0.38
CA HIS A 391 12.72 11.81 1.23
C HIS A 391 13.21 10.57 0.49
N THR A 392 12.44 10.04 -0.48
CA THR A 392 12.91 8.95 -1.36
C THR A 392 14.11 9.38 -2.20
N MET A 393 14.14 10.62 -2.71
CA MET A 393 15.30 11.16 -3.44
C MET A 393 16.51 11.41 -2.51
N GLU A 394 16.27 11.96 -1.31
CA GLU A 394 17.31 12.20 -0.29
C GLU A 394 17.97 10.90 0.17
N LEU A 395 17.18 9.83 0.34
CA LEU A 395 17.68 8.48 0.64
C LEU A 395 18.53 7.94 -0.53
N ALA A 396 18.08 8.09 -1.77
CA ALA A 396 18.82 7.62 -2.94
C ALA A 396 20.16 8.34 -3.11
N GLU A 397 20.23 9.64 -2.81
CA GLU A 397 21.49 10.38 -2.80
C GLU A 397 22.40 9.96 -1.63
N LEU A 398 21.85 9.81 -0.42
CA LEU A 398 22.59 9.29 0.73
C LEU A 398 23.16 7.88 0.49
N ILE A 399 22.50 7.05 -0.33
CA ILE A 399 23.01 5.75 -0.77
C ILE A 399 24.22 5.89 -1.69
N ARG A 400 24.26 6.90 -2.58
CA ARG A 400 25.43 7.18 -3.44
C ARG A 400 26.60 7.77 -2.66
N THR A 401 26.33 8.63 -1.67
CA THR A 401 27.37 9.38 -0.94
C THR A 401 27.80 8.73 0.37
N PHE A 402 27.25 7.58 0.75
CA PHE A 402 27.57 6.91 2.02
C PHE A 402 29.09 6.63 2.14
N PRO A 403 29.75 6.98 3.27
CA PRO A 403 29.19 7.32 4.57
C PRO A 403 29.00 8.84 4.85
N LYS A 404 29.11 9.71 3.85
CA LYS A 404 29.02 11.17 4.05
C LYS A 404 27.61 11.59 4.47
N LYS A 405 27.51 12.37 5.54
CA LYS A 405 26.27 13.00 6.00
C LYS A 405 26.07 14.39 5.39
N PHE A 406 24.88 14.68 4.88
CA PHE A 406 24.43 16.04 4.58
C PHE A 406 24.00 16.79 5.86
N SER A 407 24.59 17.95 6.12
CA SER A 407 24.21 18.83 7.24
C SER A 407 22.95 19.65 6.89
N CYS A 408 21.84 19.41 7.59
CA CYS A 408 20.64 20.23 7.44
C CYS A 408 20.74 21.52 8.30
N PRO A 409 20.51 22.73 7.76
CA PRO A 409 20.44 23.94 8.57
C PRO A 409 19.23 23.85 9.53
N GLY A 410 19.49 23.97 10.83
CA GLY A 410 18.47 23.90 11.86
C GLY A 410 17.39 24.97 11.68
N ARG A 411 16.13 24.65 12.04
CA ARG A 411 14.97 25.54 11.87
C ARG A 411 15.21 26.88 12.58
N GLY A 412 15.50 27.93 11.81
CA GLY A 412 15.60 29.31 12.31
C GLY A 412 17.01 29.87 12.54
N VAL A 413 18.09 29.25 12.03
CA VAL A 413 19.45 29.81 12.14
C VAL A 413 20.09 29.99 10.75
N ASN A 414 20.67 31.16 10.50
CA ASN A 414 21.44 31.42 9.29
C ASN A 414 22.83 30.76 9.36
N LEU A 415 23.14 29.91 8.37
CA LEU A 415 24.46 29.61 7.74
C LEU A 415 25.73 29.63 8.62
N PRO A 416 26.60 28.60 8.51
CA PRO A 416 27.22 28.30 7.21
C PRO A 416 27.51 26.82 6.88
N THR A 417 27.89 26.62 5.61
CA THR A 417 28.67 25.52 5.00
C THR A 417 28.27 24.06 5.26
N GLU A 418 28.33 23.23 4.21
CA GLU A 418 28.25 21.77 4.31
C GLU A 418 29.41 21.24 5.17
N VAL A 419 29.08 20.54 6.26
CA VAL A 419 30.06 19.82 7.07
C VAL A 419 29.90 18.33 6.81
N GLU A 420 30.75 17.78 5.95
CA GLU A 420 30.84 16.34 5.75
C GLU A 420 31.27 15.67 7.06
N VAL A 421 30.34 14.95 7.70
CA VAL A 421 30.63 14.07 8.83
C VAL A 421 30.53 12.65 8.33
N GLU A 422 31.65 11.94 8.29
CA GLU A 422 31.70 10.51 7.93
C GLU A 422 31.20 9.62 9.08
N GLU A 423 30.75 8.41 8.75
CA GLU A 423 30.41 7.41 9.75
C GLU A 423 31.67 6.88 10.46
N SER A 424 31.71 7.05 11.78
CA SER A 424 32.72 6.52 12.70
C SER A 424 33.11 5.06 12.43
N VAL A 425 34.36 4.84 12.00
CA VAL A 425 34.97 3.51 11.84
C VAL A 425 35.10 2.81 13.21
N PRO A 426 34.62 1.55 13.37
CA PRO A 426 34.82 0.79 14.61
C PRO A 426 36.30 0.46 14.87
N THR A 427 36.71 0.47 16.13
CA THR A 427 38.10 0.17 16.54
C THR A 427 38.57 -1.18 16.01
N GLY A 428 39.62 -1.18 15.18
CA GLY A 428 40.20 -2.39 14.58
C GLY A 428 39.64 -2.78 13.20
N MET A 429 38.66 -2.05 12.66
CA MET A 429 38.18 -2.23 11.29
C MET A 429 39.04 -1.45 10.26
N PRO A 430 39.00 -1.82 8.96
CA PRO A 430 39.59 -1.02 7.88
C PRO A 430 39.05 0.42 7.86
N SER A 431 39.86 1.38 7.44
CA SER A 431 39.45 2.81 7.34
C SER A 431 38.37 3.05 6.27
N ASP A 432 38.32 2.19 5.27
CA ASP A 432 37.36 2.17 4.15
C ASP A 432 36.15 1.25 4.39
N ILE A 433 35.97 0.72 5.61
CA ILE A 433 34.88 -0.24 5.96
C ILE A 433 33.46 0.23 5.62
N ASN A 434 33.25 1.54 5.46
CA ASN A 434 31.96 2.15 5.13
C ASN A 434 31.85 2.63 3.67
N GLN A 435 32.93 2.60 2.87
CA GLN A 435 32.92 3.03 1.46
C GLN A 435 32.29 1.97 0.55
N ASP A 436 31.54 2.39 -0.47
CA ASP A 436 30.80 1.51 -1.40
C ASP A 436 29.89 0.47 -0.70
N ALA A 437 29.40 0.79 0.49
CA ALA A 437 28.59 -0.12 1.30
C ALA A 437 27.17 -0.34 0.76
N PHE A 438 26.65 0.59 -0.05
CA PHE A 438 25.28 0.58 -0.57
C PHE A 438 25.25 0.85 -2.07
N HIS A 439 24.32 0.19 -2.78
CA HIS A 439 24.11 0.41 -4.21
C HIS A 439 22.61 0.41 -4.54
N LEU A 440 22.15 1.37 -5.34
CA LEU A 440 20.78 1.40 -5.87
C LEU A 440 20.55 0.23 -6.85
N VAL A 441 19.33 -0.33 -6.82
CA VAL A 441 18.89 -1.37 -7.79
C VAL A 441 18.39 -0.72 -9.08
N TRP A 442 17.79 0.48 -8.96
CA TRP A 442 17.38 1.38 -10.03
C TRP A 442 17.15 2.78 -9.44
N GLU A 443 17.05 3.79 -10.31
CA GLU A 443 16.62 5.13 -9.91
C GLU A 443 15.17 5.14 -9.42
N PRO A 444 14.86 5.73 -8.24
CA PRO A 444 13.50 5.75 -7.72
C PRO A 444 12.60 6.70 -8.52
N VAL A 445 11.43 6.19 -8.93
CA VAL A 445 10.42 6.96 -9.70
C VAL A 445 9.34 7.58 -8.80
N SER A 446 9.22 7.13 -7.54
CA SER A 446 8.10 7.55 -6.67
C SER A 446 8.42 7.48 -5.17
N CYS A 447 7.75 6.63 -4.41
CA CYS A 447 7.88 6.52 -2.95
C CYS A 447 8.86 5.44 -2.48
N ASN A 448 9.25 4.51 -3.36
CA ASN A 448 10.11 3.38 -3.03
C ASN A 448 11.56 3.67 -3.41
N CYS A 449 12.48 3.55 -2.44
CA CYS A 449 13.90 3.41 -2.73
C CYS A 449 14.31 1.95 -2.60
N CYS A 450 15.02 1.41 -3.58
CA CYS A 450 15.44 0.01 -3.61
C CYS A 450 16.97 -0.09 -3.73
N PHE A 451 17.61 -0.80 -2.80
CA PHE A 451 19.06 -0.84 -2.68
C PHE A 451 19.59 -2.15 -2.05
N TRP A 452 20.79 -2.55 -2.43
CA TRP A 452 21.57 -3.56 -1.69
C TRP A 452 22.45 -2.88 -0.64
N TRP A 453 22.77 -3.63 0.43
CA TRP A 453 24.00 -3.43 1.20
C TRP A 453 24.96 -4.56 0.82
N VAL A 454 26.22 -4.25 0.57
CA VAL A 454 27.21 -5.23 0.06
C VAL A 454 28.31 -5.48 1.11
N PRO A 455 28.55 -6.75 1.51
CA PRO A 455 29.64 -7.13 2.40
C PRO A 455 30.99 -6.61 1.90
N TYR A 456 31.83 -6.14 2.82
CA TYR A 456 33.11 -5.48 2.51
C TYR A 456 33.97 -6.23 1.48
N ASP A 457 34.14 -7.54 1.68
CA ASP A 457 34.93 -8.41 0.81
C ASP A 457 34.39 -8.51 -0.63
N LEU A 458 33.08 -8.27 -0.83
CA LEU A 458 32.39 -8.41 -2.12
C LEU A 458 32.29 -7.09 -2.90
N ARG A 459 32.57 -5.92 -2.29
CA ARG A 459 32.36 -4.61 -2.94
C ARG A 459 33.18 -4.42 -4.21
N LYS A 460 34.45 -4.82 -4.19
CA LYS A 460 35.37 -4.70 -5.35
C LYS A 460 34.90 -5.57 -6.53
N PRO A 461 34.66 -6.89 -6.39
CA PRO A 461 34.13 -7.69 -7.50
C PRO A 461 32.69 -7.29 -7.88
N PHE A 462 31.86 -6.79 -6.96
CA PHE A 462 30.54 -6.23 -7.30
C PHE A 462 30.64 -5.01 -8.21
N ALA A 463 31.54 -4.07 -7.93
CA ALA A 463 31.79 -2.91 -8.79
C ALA A 463 32.39 -3.28 -10.16
N GLN A 464 33.09 -4.41 -10.26
CA GLN A 464 33.73 -4.88 -11.50
C GLN A 464 32.79 -5.73 -12.39
N HIS A 465 31.97 -6.61 -11.79
CA HIS A 465 31.20 -7.64 -12.52
C HIS A 465 29.67 -7.54 -12.32
N GLY A 466 29.19 -6.72 -11.38
CA GLY A 466 27.77 -6.57 -11.07
C GLY A 466 27.15 -7.77 -10.33
N TRP A 467 25.87 -7.64 -9.99
CA TRP A 467 25.10 -8.68 -9.29
C TRP A 467 24.82 -9.94 -10.13
N GLN A 468 25.03 -9.86 -11.45
CA GLN A 468 24.79 -10.92 -12.42
C GLN A 468 25.86 -12.02 -12.40
N HIS A 469 27.05 -11.75 -11.86
CA HIS A 469 28.12 -12.75 -11.80
C HIS A 469 27.72 -13.93 -10.90
N PRO A 470 27.78 -15.20 -11.35
CA PRO A 470 27.17 -16.33 -10.63
C PRO A 470 27.58 -16.46 -9.16
N LEU A 471 28.87 -16.35 -8.85
CA LEU A 471 29.38 -16.45 -7.47
C LEU A 471 28.94 -15.25 -6.59
N LEU A 472 28.82 -14.05 -7.17
CA LEU A 472 28.32 -12.89 -6.45
C LEU A 472 26.82 -13.02 -6.21
N HIS A 473 26.07 -13.54 -7.18
CA HIS A 473 24.65 -13.82 -7.03
C HIS A 473 24.40 -14.81 -5.88
N GLU A 474 25.11 -15.94 -5.87
CA GLU A 474 25.03 -16.98 -4.82
C GLU A 474 25.35 -16.44 -3.42
N HIS A 475 26.31 -15.52 -3.30
CA HIS A 475 26.61 -14.88 -2.02
C HIS A 475 25.56 -13.83 -1.60
N LEU A 476 25.10 -12.99 -2.52
CA LEU A 476 24.19 -11.87 -2.23
C LEU A 476 22.78 -12.32 -1.84
N ILE A 477 22.29 -13.47 -2.34
CA ILE A 477 20.97 -14.02 -1.93
C ILE A 477 20.90 -14.38 -0.43
N HIS A 478 22.03 -14.47 0.27
CA HIS A 478 22.05 -14.76 1.71
C HIS A 478 22.20 -13.51 2.60
N VAL A 479 22.60 -12.37 2.03
CA VAL A 479 22.93 -11.14 2.79
C VAL A 479 21.70 -10.53 3.48
N ALA A 480 20.69 -10.12 2.72
CA ALA A 480 19.51 -9.47 3.30
C ALA A 480 18.69 -10.39 4.24
N PRO A 481 18.49 -11.70 3.97
CA PRO A 481 17.86 -12.63 4.91
C PRO A 481 18.60 -12.77 6.25
N ALA A 482 19.94 -12.81 6.24
CA ALA A 482 20.74 -12.88 7.46
C ALA A 482 20.61 -11.59 8.29
N MET A 483 20.78 -10.43 7.64
CA MET A 483 20.64 -9.11 8.27
C MET A 483 19.24 -8.89 8.84
N LYS A 484 18.18 -9.28 8.13
CA LYS A 484 16.78 -9.19 8.61
C LYS A 484 16.57 -10.00 9.89
N ARG A 485 17.21 -11.17 10.02
CA ARG A 485 17.16 -11.97 11.26
C ARG A 485 17.75 -11.19 12.44
N GLN A 486 18.91 -10.57 12.27
CA GLN A 486 19.51 -9.72 13.32
C GLN A 486 18.64 -8.48 13.62
N MET A 487 18.10 -7.80 12.61
CA MET A 487 17.17 -6.66 12.80
C MET A 487 15.94 -7.04 13.66
N LEU A 488 15.35 -8.20 13.40
CA LEU A 488 14.19 -8.71 14.15
C LEU A 488 14.56 -9.08 15.60
N THR A 489 15.75 -9.65 15.84
CA THR A 489 16.23 -9.96 17.20
C THR A 489 16.59 -8.70 18.00
N GLU A 490 17.17 -7.69 17.36
CA GLU A 490 17.50 -6.41 18.00
C GLU A 490 16.28 -5.49 18.23
N GLY A 491 15.23 -5.62 17.42
CA GLY A 491 14.10 -4.69 17.42
C GLY A 491 14.49 -3.26 17.02
N SER A 492 15.61 -3.10 16.31
CA SER A 492 16.26 -1.82 16.00
C SER A 492 15.63 -1.10 14.81
N ILE A 493 15.23 -1.83 13.77
CA ILE A 493 14.52 -1.30 12.59
C ILE A 493 13.68 -2.39 11.92
N MET A 494 12.59 -2.02 11.24
CA MET A 494 11.83 -2.90 10.35
C MET A 494 11.88 -2.38 8.92
N VAL A 495 12.72 -3.01 8.09
CA VAL A 495 12.73 -2.85 6.62
C VAL A 495 12.58 -4.24 6.00
N ASP A 496 11.85 -4.37 4.89
CA ASP A 496 11.68 -5.63 4.17
C ASP A 496 12.57 -5.69 2.93
N TYR A 497 13.02 -6.91 2.61
CA TYR A 497 13.78 -7.21 1.40
C TYR A 497 12.91 -7.95 0.38
N HIS A 498 13.22 -7.75 -0.90
CA HIS A 498 12.48 -8.28 -2.04
C HIS A 498 13.46 -8.80 -3.10
N THR A 499 13.02 -9.72 -3.95
CA THR A 499 13.67 -10.06 -5.23
C THR A 499 12.73 -9.63 -6.36
N LEU A 500 13.30 -9.32 -7.53
CA LEU A 500 12.54 -8.90 -8.72
C LEU A 500 13.37 -9.17 -9.97
N ALA A 501 12.75 -9.75 -11.01
CA ALA A 501 13.38 -10.08 -12.28
C ALA A 501 14.80 -10.67 -12.12
N GLY A 502 14.92 -11.77 -11.36
CA GLY A 502 16.15 -12.54 -11.18
C GLY A 502 17.26 -11.89 -10.34
N ARG A 503 16.99 -10.80 -9.59
CA ARG A 503 18.00 -10.11 -8.76
C ARG A 503 18.18 -10.75 -7.37
N PRO A 504 19.39 -10.71 -6.77
CA PRO A 504 19.58 -11.01 -5.35
C PRO A 504 18.73 -10.11 -4.46
N PHE A 505 18.36 -10.58 -3.26
CA PHE A 505 17.49 -9.83 -2.36
C PHE A 505 18.03 -8.44 -2.01
N PHE A 506 17.23 -7.41 -2.28
CA PHE A 506 17.50 -5.99 -2.00
C PHE A 506 16.47 -5.43 -1.02
N TRP A 507 16.84 -4.40 -0.27
CA TRP A 507 15.93 -3.67 0.61
C TRP A 507 14.96 -2.81 -0.21
N ARG A 508 13.67 -2.79 0.18
CA ARG A 508 12.68 -1.81 -0.29
C ARG A 508 12.28 -0.92 0.88
N LEU A 509 12.59 0.37 0.81
CA LEU A 509 12.27 1.32 1.87
C LEU A 509 11.26 2.39 1.38
N PRO A 510 9.97 2.27 1.75
CA PRO A 510 8.94 3.25 1.42
C PRO A 510 8.82 4.30 2.54
N LEU A 511 9.30 5.53 2.31
CA LEU A 511 9.35 6.59 3.33
C LEU A 511 8.01 7.33 3.49
N VAL A 512 6.96 6.59 3.87
CA VAL A 512 5.55 7.07 3.85
C VAL A 512 5.12 7.88 5.08
N ASN A 513 5.87 7.83 6.18
CA ASN A 513 5.50 8.51 7.43
C ASN A 513 5.89 10.01 7.38
N PRO A 514 4.92 10.96 7.47
CA PRO A 514 5.21 12.40 7.38
C PRO A 514 5.96 12.97 8.59
N ASP A 515 6.13 12.19 9.66
CA ASP A 515 6.91 12.59 10.85
C ASP A 515 8.40 12.18 10.76
N ILE A 516 8.83 11.53 9.66
CA ILE A 516 10.26 11.24 9.34
C ILE A 516 11.04 12.56 9.14
N CYS A 517 12.31 12.59 9.55
CA CYS A 517 13.26 13.63 9.17
C CYS A 517 14.54 13.07 8.55
N ARG A 518 15.38 13.96 7.97
CA ARG A 518 16.66 13.60 7.33
C ARG A 518 17.62 12.83 8.25
N ASP A 519 17.62 13.13 9.55
CA ASP A 519 18.45 12.39 10.52
C ASP A 519 17.97 10.95 10.67
N ASP A 520 16.66 10.68 10.62
CA ASP A 520 16.13 9.31 10.63
C ASP A 520 16.60 8.55 9.39
N ILE A 521 16.49 9.15 8.19
CA ILE A 521 16.94 8.55 6.92
C ILE A 521 18.42 8.16 6.97
N PHE A 522 19.29 9.02 7.51
CA PHE A 522 20.70 8.70 7.70
C PHE A 522 20.92 7.62 8.78
N ASN A 523 20.16 7.67 9.87
CA ASN A 523 20.22 6.65 10.93
C ASN A 523 19.79 5.27 10.44
N VAL A 524 18.87 5.17 9.46
CA VAL A 524 18.54 3.89 8.81
C VAL A 524 19.77 3.27 8.16
N LEU A 525 20.47 4.02 7.31
CA LEU A 525 21.67 3.51 6.63
C LEU A 525 22.76 3.14 7.63
N ARG A 526 22.97 3.94 8.69
CA ARG A 526 23.86 3.56 9.80
C ARG A 526 23.46 2.24 10.47
N ILE A 527 22.19 2.01 10.77
CA ILE A 527 21.70 0.77 11.41
C ILE A 527 21.90 -0.42 10.47
N ILE A 528 21.54 -0.29 9.19
CA ILE A 528 21.73 -1.33 8.18
C ILE A 528 23.22 -1.64 8.00
N ASN A 529 24.09 -0.63 7.92
CA ASN A 529 25.54 -0.80 7.77
C ASN A 529 26.18 -1.48 8.99
N ARG A 530 25.79 -1.08 10.21
CA ARG A 530 26.20 -1.74 11.46
C ARG A 530 25.81 -3.21 11.48
N ILE A 531 24.55 -3.52 11.17
CA ILE A 531 24.03 -4.89 11.20
C ILE A 531 24.68 -5.73 10.09
N GLY A 532 24.88 -5.17 8.89
CA GLY A 532 25.61 -5.82 7.81
C GLY A 532 27.03 -6.17 8.22
N THR A 533 27.77 -5.21 8.78
CA THR A 533 29.16 -5.41 9.27
C THR A 533 29.22 -6.37 10.46
N SER A 534 28.14 -6.49 11.25
CA SER A 534 28.01 -7.46 12.34
C SER A 534 27.66 -8.88 11.85
N CYS A 535 26.90 -9.02 10.77
CA CYS A 535 26.60 -10.29 10.11
C CYS A 535 27.78 -10.79 9.26
N PHE A 536 28.48 -9.87 8.62
CA PHE A 536 29.52 -10.12 7.62
C PHE A 536 30.75 -9.20 7.85
N PRO A 537 31.53 -9.43 8.93
CA PRO A 537 32.78 -8.71 9.15
C PRO A 537 33.81 -8.99 8.04
N PRO A 538 34.82 -8.13 7.81
CA PRO A 538 35.87 -8.36 6.82
C PRO A 538 36.55 -9.73 6.97
N GLY A 539 36.73 -10.43 5.85
CA GLY A 539 37.17 -11.82 5.79
C GLY A 539 36.04 -12.85 5.92
N SER A 540 34.77 -12.46 5.83
CA SER A 540 33.61 -13.38 5.76
C SER A 540 33.54 -14.13 4.43
N TYR A 541 34.03 -13.51 3.35
CA TYR A 541 34.15 -14.13 2.04
C TYR A 541 35.63 -14.22 1.63
N ALA A 542 36.00 -15.34 1.00
CA ALA A 542 37.36 -15.52 0.49
C ALA A 542 37.60 -14.57 -0.69
N VAL A 543 38.53 -13.63 -0.53
CA VAL A 543 38.91 -12.64 -1.55
C VAL A 543 39.47 -13.30 -2.83
N SER A 544 39.82 -14.58 -2.76
CA SER A 544 40.20 -15.41 -3.91
C SER A 544 38.99 -15.87 -4.75
N VAL A 545 38.26 -14.93 -5.32
CA VAL A 545 37.64 -15.15 -6.64
C VAL A 545 38.73 -14.78 -7.63
N SER A 546 39.42 -15.76 -8.23
CA SER A 546 40.57 -15.45 -9.08
C SER A 546 40.12 -14.87 -10.42
N GLU A 547 41.00 -14.14 -11.11
CA GLU A 547 40.70 -13.65 -12.46
C GLU A 547 40.31 -14.79 -13.43
N ALA A 548 40.75 -16.02 -13.17
CA ALA A 548 40.38 -17.23 -13.93
C ALA A 548 39.00 -17.81 -13.56
N ASP A 549 38.48 -17.55 -12.36
CA ASP A 549 37.09 -17.89 -11.98
C ASP A 549 36.09 -16.84 -12.51
N LEU A 550 36.57 -15.60 -12.72
CA LEU A 550 35.82 -14.46 -13.24
C LEU A 550 35.76 -14.41 -14.78
N SER A 551 36.61 -15.17 -15.49
CA SER A 551 36.79 -15.09 -16.94
C SER A 551 35.90 -16.07 -17.75
N ILE A 552 34.66 -16.32 -17.32
CA ILE A 552 33.73 -17.16 -18.10
C ILE A 552 33.01 -16.31 -19.15
N GLU A 553 33.59 -16.23 -20.35
CA GLU A 553 32.92 -15.62 -21.50
C GLU A 553 31.66 -16.41 -21.91
N GLY A 554 30.54 -15.70 -22.11
CA GLY A 554 29.54 -16.08 -23.10
C GLY A 554 28.76 -17.40 -22.91
N GLY A 555 28.61 -17.91 -21.68
CA GLY A 555 27.66 -18.99 -21.41
C GLY A 555 26.21 -18.56 -21.75
N PRO A 556 25.38 -19.43 -22.37
CA PRO A 556 24.06 -19.03 -22.85
C PRO A 556 23.14 -18.61 -21.70
N MET A 557 22.40 -17.53 -21.93
CA MET A 557 21.33 -17.04 -21.06
C MET A 557 20.34 -18.18 -20.77
N TRP A 558 20.04 -18.43 -19.49
CA TRP A 558 19.04 -19.41 -19.07
C TRP A 558 17.62 -18.93 -19.44
N GLN A 559 17.26 -19.09 -20.71
CA GLN A 559 15.86 -19.08 -21.12
C GLN A 559 15.18 -20.28 -20.48
N THR A 560 14.23 -20.02 -19.58
CA THR A 560 13.39 -21.06 -18.98
C THR A 560 12.38 -21.57 -20.01
N THR A 561 12.83 -22.39 -20.96
CA THR A 561 11.94 -23.10 -21.88
C THR A 561 11.07 -24.08 -21.10
N ILE A 562 9.86 -23.62 -20.76
CA ILE A 562 8.75 -24.48 -20.40
C ILE A 562 8.42 -25.29 -21.66
N ASN A 563 8.74 -26.58 -21.63
CA ASN A 563 8.23 -27.55 -22.59
C ASN A 563 7.15 -28.38 -21.90
N ASP A 564 5.93 -28.32 -22.41
CA ASP A 564 4.89 -29.30 -22.09
C ASP A 564 5.35 -30.70 -22.52
N GLY A 565 5.05 -31.75 -21.73
CA GLY A 565 5.58 -33.08 -22.06
C GLY A 565 5.32 -34.20 -21.05
N ASP A 566 4.05 -34.58 -20.92
CA ASP A 566 3.57 -35.91 -20.49
C ASP A 566 3.81 -36.43 -19.06
N SER A 567 2.95 -37.39 -18.70
CA SER A 567 2.89 -38.03 -17.39
C SER A 567 3.14 -39.54 -17.47
N SER A 568 4.05 -40.07 -16.66
CA SER A 568 3.96 -41.43 -16.11
C SER A 568 5.09 -41.72 -15.11
N SER A 569 4.86 -42.73 -14.28
CA SER A 569 5.73 -43.15 -13.19
C SER A 569 7.03 -43.84 -13.64
N CYS A 570 8.14 -43.60 -12.94
CA CYS A 570 8.92 -44.72 -12.36
C CYS A 570 9.77 -44.29 -11.16
N SER A 571 10.54 -45.22 -10.58
CA SER A 571 11.11 -45.08 -9.24
C SER A 571 12.62 -45.35 -9.15
N ARG A 572 13.24 -44.71 -8.14
CA ARG A 572 14.52 -45.06 -7.47
C ARG A 572 15.85 -44.91 -8.24
N SER A 573 16.76 -44.26 -7.52
CA SER A 573 18.22 -44.48 -7.48
C SER A 573 19.05 -44.41 -8.77
N SER A 574 19.87 -43.36 -8.86
CA SER A 574 21.32 -43.57 -8.96
C SER A 574 22.08 -42.42 -8.28
N ALA A 575 23.09 -42.73 -7.47
CA ALA A 575 23.95 -41.73 -6.84
C ALA A 575 25.20 -41.50 -7.69
N ARG A 576 25.54 -40.24 -7.98
CA ARG A 576 26.86 -39.84 -8.46
C ARG A 576 27.47 -38.84 -7.49
N ARG A 577 28.80 -38.93 -7.33
CA ARG A 577 29.56 -38.22 -6.30
C ARG A 577 29.90 -36.83 -6.81
N VAL A 578 29.56 -35.80 -6.05
CA VAL A 578 30.21 -34.48 -6.15
C VAL A 578 31.42 -34.50 -5.22
N ALA A 579 32.53 -33.91 -5.64
CA ALA A 579 33.74 -33.83 -4.83
C ALA A 579 33.58 -32.74 -3.75
N SER A 580 33.90 -33.09 -2.50
CA SER A 580 33.85 -32.17 -1.36
C SER A 580 35.13 -31.35 -1.24
N PHE A 581 35.02 -30.02 -1.27
CA PHE A 581 36.04 -29.11 -0.74
C PHE A 581 35.62 -28.63 0.66
N PRO A 582 36.58 -28.35 1.57
CA PRO A 582 36.27 -28.06 2.97
C PRO A 582 35.88 -26.59 3.19
N GLY A 583 34.71 -26.36 3.80
CA GLY A 583 34.44 -25.13 4.53
C GLY A 583 35.03 -25.19 5.96
N PRO A 584 35.20 -24.04 6.64
CA PRO A 584 35.74 -24.00 8.00
C PRO A 584 34.78 -24.62 9.03
N GLU A 585 35.34 -25.31 10.04
CA GLU A 585 34.57 -26.04 11.05
C GLU A 585 33.89 -25.11 12.07
N MET A 586 32.56 -24.97 11.99
CA MET A 586 31.77 -24.43 13.10
C MET A 586 31.51 -25.51 14.16
N ALA A 587 32.35 -25.54 15.18
CA ALA A 587 32.24 -26.45 16.32
C ALA A 587 31.07 -26.09 17.25
N HIS A 588 29.82 -26.42 16.87
CA HIS A 588 28.66 -26.68 17.75
C HIS A 588 27.45 -27.22 16.94
N ALA A 589 27.65 -28.28 16.15
CA ALA A 589 26.70 -28.73 15.11
C ALA A 589 26.05 -30.11 15.35
N GLU A 590 25.82 -30.52 16.61
CA GLU A 590 25.34 -31.88 16.94
C GLU A 590 23.90 -31.96 17.53
N GLU A 591 23.22 -30.82 17.75
CA GLU A 591 21.81 -30.79 18.20
C GLU A 591 20.79 -30.41 17.11
N ILE A 592 21.24 -30.14 15.87
CA ILE A 592 20.36 -29.67 14.77
C ILE A 592 20.32 -30.70 13.62
N ARG A 593 19.75 -31.87 13.89
CA ARG A 593 19.46 -32.90 12.85
C ARG A 593 18.07 -33.53 12.86
N GLU A 594 17.19 -33.18 13.81
CA GLU A 594 15.82 -33.77 13.88
C GLU A 594 14.66 -32.77 13.68
N SER A 595 14.92 -31.48 13.43
CA SER A 595 13.86 -30.45 13.25
C SER A 595 13.62 -30.00 11.81
N THR A 596 14.33 -30.54 10.81
CA THR A 596 14.16 -30.18 9.39
C THR A 596 13.02 -30.93 8.67
N ALA A 597 12.02 -31.39 9.41
CA ALA A 597 10.79 -31.96 8.88
C ALA A 597 9.57 -31.19 9.42
N ALA A 598 8.71 -30.73 8.51
CA ALA A 598 7.42 -30.07 8.77
C ALA A 598 7.45 -28.70 9.50
N LEU A 599 7.80 -27.63 8.77
CA LEU A 599 7.13 -26.33 8.91
C LEU A 599 6.71 -25.81 7.51
N PRO A 600 5.41 -25.66 7.23
CA PRO A 600 4.93 -25.12 5.96
C PRO A 600 5.00 -23.59 5.91
N SER A 601 4.82 -23.05 4.71
CA SER A 601 4.80 -21.61 4.39
C SER A 601 3.94 -20.77 5.33
N ILE A 602 4.59 -19.94 6.16
CA ILE A 602 3.95 -18.82 6.84
C ILE A 602 4.21 -17.57 5.99
N CYS A 603 3.23 -17.18 5.18
CA CYS A 603 3.15 -15.83 4.62
C CYS A 603 2.55 -14.92 5.70
N THR A 604 3.32 -13.94 6.20
CA THR A 604 2.83 -12.93 7.15
C THR A 604 2.37 -11.66 6.47
N PHE A 605 1.30 -11.10 7.03
CA PHE A 605 0.65 -9.83 6.68
C PHE A 605 1.33 -8.62 7.33
#